data_AF-K2DM61-F1
#
_entry.id   AF-K2DM61-F1
#
_cell.length_a   1.000
_cell.length_b   1.000
_cell.length_c   1.000
_cell.angle_alpha   90.00
_cell.angle_beta   90.00
_cell.angle_gamma   90.00
#
_symmetry.space_group_name_H-M   'P 1'
#
loop_
_entity.id
_entity.type
_entity.pdbx_description
1 polymer ?
#
loop_
_entity_poly.entity_id
_entity_poly.type
_entity_poly.pdbx_seq_one_letter_code
_entity_poly.pdbx_strand_id
1 'polypeptide(L)'
;MENEEPSNRKFMFWLMWGMFVMSVFIYGIVVYTLGNSEVQGQVVDLVILNNTFYVLSILAAVISVFVVDRFFKIKLNMQKQSETLNEGKILQLYYPYFLVKIMFAEAIASFGFCLAIIGAEKMHIYLPFGVFSLLILLVNIPKLDNLVN
;
A
#
# COMPACT_ATOMS: atom_id res chain seq x y z
N MET A 1 15.19 -25.55 -7.02
CA MET A 1 14.86 -24.37 -6.21
C MET A 1 14.13 -24.88 -4.99
N GLU A 2 14.74 -24.71 -3.82
CA GLU A 2 14.37 -25.36 -2.55
C GLU A 2 12.88 -25.29 -2.25
N ASN A 3 12.39 -26.41 -1.69
CA ASN A 3 11.12 -26.50 -0.98
C ASN A 3 11.17 -25.58 0.25
N GLU A 4 11.08 -24.26 0.03
CA GLU A 4 10.72 -23.36 1.12
C GLU A 4 9.36 -23.80 1.65
N GLU A 5 9.33 -24.23 2.91
CA GLU A 5 8.09 -24.62 3.56
C GLU A 5 7.06 -23.48 3.47
N PRO A 6 5.77 -23.79 3.24
CA PRO A 6 4.71 -22.79 3.11
C PRO A 6 4.65 -21.82 4.31
N SER A 7 5.07 -22.27 5.49
CA SER A 7 5.22 -21.45 6.70
C SER A 7 6.18 -20.26 6.52
N ASN A 8 7.35 -20.48 5.90
CA ASN A 8 8.34 -19.42 5.66
C ASN A 8 7.80 -18.36 4.70
N ARG A 9 7.04 -18.80 3.69
CA ARG A 9 6.42 -17.87 2.73
C ARG A 9 5.34 -17.03 3.39
N LYS A 10 4.49 -17.64 4.23
CA LYS A 10 3.48 -16.89 4.99
C LYS A 10 4.13 -15.82 5.88
N PHE A 11 5.22 -16.18 6.56
CA PHE A 11 5.97 -15.22 7.36
C PHE A 11 6.52 -14.06 6.52
N MET A 12 7.05 -14.31 5.32
CA MET A 12 7.52 -13.24 4.43
C MET A 12 6.44 -12.21 4.08
N PHE A 13 5.20 -12.65 3.80
CA PHE A 13 4.09 -11.73 3.55
C PHE A 13 3.79 -10.82 4.75
N TRP A 14 3.80 -11.38 5.96
CA TRP A 14 3.61 -10.61 7.20
C TRP A 14 4.76 -9.64 7.45
N LEU A 15 5.99 -10.07 7.19
CA LEU A 15 7.17 -9.22 7.32
C LEU A 15 7.13 -8.06 6.32
N MET A 16 6.82 -8.32 5.06
CA MET A 16 6.63 -7.28 4.05
C MET A 16 5.55 -6.29 4.47
N TRP A 17 4.37 -6.78 4.84
CA TRP A 17 3.29 -5.94 5.32
C TRP A 17 3.72 -5.05 6.49
N GLY A 18 4.39 -5.64 7.49
CA GLY A 18 4.91 -4.93 8.64
C GLY A 18 5.92 -3.84 8.26
N MET A 19 6.82 -4.11 7.31
CA MET A 19 7.76 -3.12 6.80
C MET A 19 7.06 -1.92 6.13
N PHE A 20 6.01 -2.16 5.34
CA PHE A 20 5.22 -1.09 4.70
C PHE A 20 4.32 -0.34 5.69
N VAL A 21 3.90 -0.97 6.80
CA VAL A 21 3.25 -0.22 7.88
C VAL A 21 4.27 0.68 8.58
N MET A 22 5.47 0.16 8.84
CA MET A 22 6.55 0.92 9.49
C MET A 22 7.06 2.08 8.63
N SER A 23 7.10 1.97 7.30
CA SER A 23 7.49 3.08 6.42
C SER A 23 6.59 4.31 6.60
N VAL A 24 5.28 4.11 6.76
CA VAL A 24 4.33 5.21 7.00
C VAL A 24 4.65 5.95 8.30
N PHE A 25 5.04 5.23 9.36
CA PHE A 25 5.49 5.86 10.61
C PHE A 25 6.82 6.59 10.44
N ILE A 26 7.77 6.02 9.69
CA ILE A 26 9.06 6.67 9.40
C ILE A 26 8.82 7.99 8.66
N TYR A 27 7.96 8.02 7.64
CA TYR A 27 7.60 9.25 6.95
C TYR A 27 6.94 10.26 7.88
N GLY A 28 6.02 9.82 8.73
CA GLY A 28 5.38 10.68 9.73
C GLY A 28 6.39 11.36 10.66
N ILE A 29 7.40 10.61 11.15
CA ILE A 29 8.49 11.15 11.97
C ILE A 29 9.31 12.17 11.17
N VAL A 30 9.68 11.84 9.92
CA VAL A 30 10.45 12.76 9.06
C VAL A 30 9.68 14.06 8.84
N VAL A 31 8.40 14.00 8.48
CA VAL A 31 7.56 15.20 8.29
C VAL A 31 7.45 16.00 9.59
N TYR A 32 7.25 15.34 10.73
CA TYR A 32 7.17 16.04 12.02
C TYR A 32 8.49 16.77 12.36
N THR A 33 9.64 16.15 12.09
CA THR A 33 10.94 16.79 12.33
C THR A 33 11.21 17.96 11.38
N LEU A 34 10.86 17.81 10.10
CA LEU A 34 11.09 18.84 9.08
C LEU A 34 10.07 19.98 9.11
N GLY A 35 8.82 19.72 9.49
CA GLY A 35 7.76 20.72 9.59
C GLY A 35 7.98 21.79 10.65
N ASN A 36 8.82 21.50 11.65
CA ASN A 36 9.27 22.48 12.64
C ASN A 36 10.43 23.35 12.13
N SER A 37 10.91 23.11 10.91
CA SER A 37 11.91 23.92 10.22
C SER A 37 11.18 24.79 9.20
N GLU A 38 11.35 26.12 9.24
CA GLU A 38 10.67 27.05 8.33
C GLU A 38 11.13 26.83 6.88
N VAL A 39 10.47 25.92 6.15
CA VAL A 39 10.71 25.73 4.73
C VAL A 39 9.86 26.74 3.96
N GLN A 40 10.43 27.92 3.70
CA GLN A 40 9.86 28.88 2.77
C GLN A 40 10.11 28.40 1.33
N GLY A 41 9.07 28.04 0.59
CA GLY A 41 9.25 27.61 -0.80
C GLY A 41 8.00 27.38 -1.64
N GLN A 42 7.82 28.28 -2.62
CA GLN A 42 6.98 28.20 -3.83
C GLN A 42 5.44 28.23 -3.70
N VAL A 43 4.87 29.24 -4.37
CA VAL A 43 3.45 29.40 -4.69
C VAL A 43 3.08 28.45 -5.85
N VAL A 44 3.10 27.15 -5.60
CA VAL A 44 2.30 26.22 -6.43
C VAL A 44 0.86 26.38 -5.98
N ASP A 45 -0.11 26.35 -6.89
CA ASP A 45 -1.52 26.32 -6.52
C ASP A 45 -1.83 25.01 -5.79
N LEU A 46 -1.62 25.05 -4.47
CA LEU A 46 -1.78 23.94 -3.52
C LEU A 46 -3.19 23.35 -3.58
N VAL A 47 -4.19 24.11 -4.05
CA VAL A 47 -5.57 23.63 -4.18
C VAL A 47 -5.68 22.63 -5.34
N ILE A 48 -5.12 22.97 -6.50
CA ILE A 48 -5.12 22.07 -7.67
C ILE A 48 -4.33 20.81 -7.35
N LEU A 49 -3.13 20.98 -6.78
CA LEU A 49 -2.26 19.86 -6.42
C LEU A 49 -2.95 18.92 -5.41
N ASN A 50 -3.54 19.47 -4.35
CA ASN A 50 -4.27 18.70 -3.35
C ASN A 50 -5.45 17.92 -3.97
N ASN A 51 -6.27 18.58 -4.80
CA ASN A 51 -7.42 17.95 -5.44
C ASN A 51 -7.00 16.81 -6.37
N THR A 52 -5.94 17.00 -7.16
CA THR A 52 -5.38 15.95 -8.02
C THR A 52 -4.92 14.76 -7.19
N PHE A 53 -4.16 14.98 -6.11
CA PHE A 53 -3.70 13.88 -5.25
C PHE A 53 -4.82 13.21 -4.47
N TYR A 54 -5.89 13.93 -4.11
CA TYR A 54 -7.08 13.34 -3.49
C TYR A 54 -7.76 12.36 -4.44
N VAL A 55 -7.99 12.77 -5.70
CA VAL A 55 -8.56 11.90 -6.73
C VAL A 55 -7.65 10.69 -6.99
N LEU A 56 -6.34 10.91 -7.14
CA LEU A 56 -5.38 9.82 -7.33
C LEU A 56 -5.37 8.85 -6.16
N SER A 57 -5.49 9.34 -4.92
CA SER A 57 -5.51 8.50 -3.73
C SER A 57 -6.76 7.64 -3.64
N ILE A 58 -7.93 8.19 -3.98
CA ILE A 58 -9.18 7.42 -4.08
C ILE A 58 -9.03 6.35 -5.17
N LEU A 59 -8.53 6.70 -6.35
CA LEU A 59 -8.31 5.75 -7.45
C LEU A 59 -7.35 4.64 -7.05
N ALA A 60 -6.22 4.99 -6.42
CA ALA A 60 -5.24 4.03 -5.91
C ALA A 60 -5.86 3.09 -4.85
N ALA A 61 -6.69 3.61 -3.95
CA ALA A 61 -7.41 2.81 -2.97
C ALA A 61 -8.40 1.84 -3.63
N VAL A 62 -9.19 2.32 -4.60
CA VAL A 62 -10.13 1.48 -5.35
C VAL A 62 -9.41 0.39 -6.13
N ILE A 63 -8.29 0.73 -6.78
CA ILE A 63 -7.49 -0.23 -7.52
C ILE A 63 -6.92 -1.29 -6.58
N SER A 64 -6.26 -0.86 -5.50
CA SER A 64 -5.66 -1.74 -4.48
C SER A 64 -6.70 -2.71 -3.89
N VAL A 65 -7.84 -2.20 -3.43
CA VAL A 65 -8.82 -3.02 -2.71
C VAL A 65 -9.67 -3.88 -3.65
N PHE A 66 -10.19 -3.33 -4.75
CA PHE A 66 -11.19 -4.02 -5.56
C PHE A 66 -10.64 -4.60 -6.85
N VAL A 67 -9.86 -3.81 -7.60
CA VAL A 67 -9.42 -4.20 -8.96
C VAL A 67 -8.41 -5.32 -8.87
N VAL A 68 -7.39 -5.18 -8.02
CA VAL A 68 -6.33 -6.18 -7.87
C VAL A 68 -6.89 -7.51 -7.38
N ASP A 69 -7.82 -7.50 -6.42
CA ASP A 69 -8.47 -8.73 -5.93
C ASP A 69 -9.30 -9.43 -7.01
N ARG A 70 -9.99 -8.67 -7.85
CA ARG A 70 -10.75 -9.23 -8.97
C ARG A 70 -9.83 -9.91 -9.98
N PHE A 71 -8.72 -9.26 -10.35
CA PHE A 71 -7.74 -9.84 -11.27
C PHE A 71 -7.08 -11.10 -10.69
N PHE A 72 -6.73 -11.09 -9.41
CA PHE A 72 -6.20 -12.27 -8.73
C PHE A 72 -7.19 -13.44 -8.79
N LYS A 73 -8.46 -13.22 -8.44
CA LYS A 73 -9.51 -14.26 -8.47
C LYS A 73 -9.72 -14.84 -9.88
N ILE A 74 -9.73 -13.99 -10.90
CA ILE A 74 -9.83 -14.43 -12.30
C ILE A 74 -8.66 -15.35 -12.65
N LYS A 75 -7.42 -14.94 -12.36
CA LYS A 75 -6.23 -15.72 -12.67
C LYS A 75 -6.16 -17.03 -11.88
N LEU A 76 -6.57 -17.00 -10.61
CA LEU A 76 -6.66 -18.20 -9.77
C LEU A 76 -7.65 -19.23 -10.35
N ASN A 77 -8.82 -18.78 -10.79
CA ASN A 77 -9.82 -19.67 -11.39
C ASN A 77 -9.33 -20.28 -12.71
N MET A 78 -8.66 -19.50 -13.55
CA MET A 78 -8.06 -20.00 -14.80
C MET A 78 -6.99 -21.07 -14.52
N GLN A 79 -6.17 -20.89 -13.49
CA GLN A 79 -5.17 -21.90 -13.12
C GLN A 79 -5.78 -23.15 -12.48
N LYS A 80 -6.83 -23.02 -11.66
CA LYS A 80 -7.56 -24.18 -11.09
C LYS A 80 -8.20 -25.06 -12.17
N GLN A 81 -8.59 -24.49 -13.31
CA GLN A 81 -9.10 -25.27 -14.44
C GLN A 81 -8.00 -26.05 -15.18
N SER A 82 -6.76 -25.59 -15.13
CA SER A 82 -5.62 -26.16 -15.85
C SER A 82 -4.83 -27.17 -15.03
N GLU A 83 -4.68 -26.96 -13.73
CA GLU A 83 -3.82 -27.77 -12.85
C GLU A 83 -4.37 -27.87 -11.43
N THR A 84 -4.04 -28.97 -10.74
CA THR A 84 -4.16 -29.05 -9.28
C THR A 84 -3.14 -28.13 -8.63
N LEU A 85 -3.64 -27.07 -8.00
CA LEU A 85 -2.81 -26.10 -7.26
C LEU A 85 -2.59 -26.57 -5.82
N ASN A 86 -1.32 -26.62 -5.41
CA ASN A 86 -0.96 -26.74 -4.00
C ASN A 86 -0.84 -25.35 -3.36
N GLU A 87 -0.80 -25.30 -2.03
CA GLU A 87 -0.67 -24.05 -1.26
C GLU A 87 0.52 -23.19 -1.71
N GLY A 88 1.68 -23.82 -1.95
CA GLY A 88 2.90 -23.12 -2.36
C GLY A 88 2.74 -22.36 -3.69
N LYS A 89 2.06 -22.94 -4.68
CA LYS A 89 1.76 -22.30 -5.97
C LYS A 89 0.75 -21.16 -5.83
N ILE A 90 -0.26 -21.31 -4.96
CA ILE A 90 -1.25 -20.23 -4.70
C ILE A 90 -0.55 -19.01 -4.09
N LEU A 91 0.33 -19.23 -3.11
CA LEU A 91 1.09 -18.15 -2.48
C LEU A 91 2.04 -17.46 -3.47
N GLN A 92 2.71 -18.22 -4.34
CA GLN A 92 3.54 -17.65 -5.41
C GLN A 92 2.71 -16.82 -6.41
N LEU A 93 1.52 -17.30 -6.77
CA LEU A 93 0.61 -16.57 -7.65
C LEU A 93 0.09 -15.29 -7.00
N TYR A 94 -0.15 -15.31 -5.69
CA TYR A 94 -0.67 -14.18 -4.91
C TYR A 94 0.38 -13.07 -4.70
N TYR A 95 1.66 -13.44 -4.57
CA TYR A 95 2.76 -12.50 -4.29
C TYR A 95 2.74 -11.18 -5.08
N PRO A 96 2.73 -11.19 -6.43
CA PRO A 96 2.73 -9.94 -7.19
C PRO A 96 1.46 -9.09 -6.95
N TYR A 97 0.30 -9.72 -6.73
CA TYR A 97 -0.94 -8.99 -6.45
C TYR A 97 -0.89 -8.33 -5.08
N PHE A 98 -0.38 -9.05 -4.08
CA PHE A 98 -0.16 -8.50 -2.75
C PHE A 98 0.81 -7.32 -2.77
N LEU A 99 1.91 -7.44 -3.52
CA LEU A 99 2.91 -6.39 -3.67
C LEU A 99 2.30 -5.14 -4.32
N VAL A 100 1.48 -5.29 -5.36
CA VAL A 100 0.80 -4.15 -5.98
C VAL A 100 -0.15 -3.45 -4.99
N LYS A 101 -0.88 -4.21 -4.15
CA LYS A 101 -1.79 -3.64 -3.14
C LYS A 101 -1.08 -2.73 -2.15
N ILE A 102 0.04 -3.21 -1.59
CA ILE A 102 0.83 -2.47 -0.60
C ILE A 102 1.56 -1.29 -1.25
N MET A 103 2.02 -1.41 -2.50
CA MET A 103 2.64 -0.28 -3.23
C MET A 103 1.67 0.88 -3.46
N PHE A 104 0.39 0.61 -3.74
CA PHE A 104 -0.61 1.69 -3.85
C PHE A 104 -0.83 2.41 -2.53
N ALA A 105 -0.85 1.68 -1.41
CA ALA A 105 -0.96 2.31 -0.10
C ALA A 105 0.29 3.16 0.22
N GLU A 106 1.48 2.64 -0.09
CA GLU A 106 2.75 3.34 0.09
C GLU A 106 2.83 4.62 -0.76
N ALA A 107 2.36 4.58 -2.00
CA ALA A 107 2.28 5.74 -2.87
C ALA A 107 1.42 6.85 -2.24
N ILE A 108 0.25 6.50 -1.70
CA ILE A 108 -0.64 7.46 -1.02
C ILE A 108 0.06 8.10 0.18
N ALA A 109 0.74 7.31 1.03
CA ALA A 109 1.47 7.83 2.17
C ALA A 109 2.59 8.78 1.73
N SER A 110 3.48 8.32 0.86
CA SER A 110 4.63 9.10 0.39
C SER A 110 4.20 10.42 -0.26
N PHE A 111 3.18 10.41 -1.14
CA PHE A 111 2.66 11.66 -1.70
C PHE A 111 2.03 12.57 -0.66
N GLY A 112 1.22 12.02 0.25
CA GLY A 112 0.62 12.78 1.35
C GLY A 112 1.65 13.49 2.23
N PHE A 113 2.71 12.78 2.60
CA PHE A 113 3.81 13.33 3.40
C PHE A 113 4.67 14.33 2.63
N CYS A 114 4.92 14.09 1.34
CA CYS A 114 5.58 15.08 0.47
C CYS A 114 4.78 16.39 0.41
N LEU A 115 3.45 16.31 0.25
CA LEU A 115 2.58 17.48 0.27
C LEU A 115 2.57 18.18 1.63
N ALA A 116 2.64 17.42 2.72
CA ALA A 116 2.74 17.98 4.06
C ALA A 116 4.02 18.81 4.25
N ILE A 117 5.15 18.35 3.70
CA ILE A 117 6.42 19.09 3.73
C ILE A 117 6.32 20.36 2.86
N ILE A 118 5.81 20.24 1.63
CA ILE A 118 5.71 21.37 0.70
C ILE A 118 4.73 22.44 1.22
N GLY A 119 3.58 22.00 1.73
CA GLY A 119 2.53 22.87 2.25
C GLY A 119 2.65 23.11 3.75
N ALA A 120 3.87 23.26 4.29
CA ALA A 120 4.20 23.29 5.73
C ALA A 120 3.18 24.00 6.65
N GLU A 121 2.61 25.13 6.21
CA GLU A 121 1.58 25.89 6.96
C GLU A 121 0.23 25.15 7.15
N LYS A 122 -0.03 24.15 6.29
CA LYS A 122 -1.28 23.38 6.18
C LYS A 122 -1.07 21.88 6.35
N MET A 123 -0.08 21.46 7.14
CA MET A 123 0.21 20.04 7.41
C MET A 123 -1.03 19.22 7.81
N HIS A 124 -1.93 19.80 8.59
CA HIS A 124 -3.18 19.16 9.02
C HIS A 124 -4.09 18.72 7.87
N ILE A 125 -3.97 19.32 6.68
CA ILE A 125 -4.72 18.95 5.48
C ILE A 125 -4.11 17.71 4.81
N TYR A 126 -2.80 17.51 4.93
CA TYR A 126 -2.06 16.48 4.19
C TYR A 126 -1.72 15.24 5.03
N LEU A 127 -1.62 15.37 6.35
CA LEU A 127 -1.48 14.23 7.27
C LEU A 127 -2.57 13.14 7.14
N PRO A 128 -3.84 13.46 6.83
CA PRO A 128 -4.87 12.45 6.59
C PRO A 128 -4.54 11.42 5.50
N PHE A 129 -3.69 11.75 4.51
CA PHE A 129 -3.25 10.78 3.50
C PHE A 129 -2.41 9.64 4.10
N GLY A 130 -1.58 9.93 5.12
CA GLY A 130 -0.86 8.90 5.86
C GLY A 130 -1.81 7.98 6.62
N VAL A 131 -2.83 8.55 7.28
CA VAL A 131 -3.89 7.77 7.95
C VAL A 131 -4.67 6.92 6.94
N PHE A 132 -5.02 7.51 5.79
CA PHE A 132 -5.73 6.80 4.73
C PHE A 132 -4.91 5.63 4.16
N SER A 133 -3.59 5.81 3.99
CA SER A 133 -2.69 4.73 3.63
C SER A 133 -2.68 3.60 4.66
N LEU A 134 -2.61 3.92 5.97
CA LEU A 134 -2.71 2.90 7.03
C LEU A 134 -4.03 2.13 6.96
N LEU A 135 -5.16 2.80 6.70
CA LEU A 135 -6.44 2.14 6.52
C LEU A 135 -6.42 1.16 5.34
N ILE A 136 -5.80 1.54 4.21
CA ILE A 136 -5.66 0.65 3.05
C ILE A 136 -4.74 -0.54 3.38
N LEU A 137 -3.65 -0.33 4.12
CA LEU A 137 -2.78 -1.41 4.58
C LEU A 137 -3.52 -2.36 5.53
N LEU A 138 -4.38 -1.85 6.42
CA LEU A 138 -5.21 -2.67 7.30
C LEU A 138 -6.24 -3.50 6.53
N VAL A 139 -6.87 -2.93 5.50
CA VAL A 139 -7.79 -3.67 4.62
C VAL A 139 -7.04 -4.77 3.86
N ASN A 140 -5.79 -4.50 3.47
CA ASN A 140 -4.91 -5.43 2.76
C ASN A 140 -4.00 -6.25 3.68
N ILE A 141 -4.39 -6.50 4.94
CA ILE A 141 -3.69 -7.46 5.80
C ILE A 141 -3.55 -8.82 5.07
N PRO A 142 -2.40 -9.52 5.18
CA PRO A 142 -2.22 -10.82 4.54
C PRO A 142 -3.22 -11.86 5.09
N LYS A 143 -4.30 -12.12 4.35
CA LYS A 143 -5.32 -13.13 4.70
C LYS A 143 -5.01 -14.47 4.03
N LEU A 144 -3.84 -15.03 4.34
CA LEU A 144 -3.27 -16.16 3.59
C LEU A 144 -4.07 -17.46 3.74
N ASP A 145 -4.68 -17.70 4.90
CA ASP A 145 -5.46 -18.92 5.13
C ASP A 145 -6.78 -18.94 4.33
N ASN A 146 -7.30 -17.78 3.96
CA ASN A 146 -8.48 -17.65 3.11
C ASN A 146 -8.18 -17.88 1.62
N LEU A 147 -6.91 -17.97 1.23
CA LEU A 147 -6.50 -18.22 -0.15
C LEU A 147 -6.42 -19.71 -0.48
N VAL A 148 -6.25 -20.54 0.56
CA VAL A 148 -5.97 -21.98 0.44
C VAL A 148 -7.25 -22.82 0.63
N ASN A 149 -8.21 -22.32 1.43
CA ASN A 149 -9.54 -22.90 1.63
C ASN A 149 -10.51 -22.51 0.51
#